data_AF-A0A7Y3JR20-F1
#
_entry.id   AF-A0A7Y3JR20-F1
#
_cell.length_a   1.000
_cell.length_b   1.000
_cell.length_c   1.000
_cell.angle_alpha   90.00
_cell.angle_beta   90.00
_cell.angle_gamma   90.00
#
_symmetry.space_group_name_H-M   'P 1'
#
loop_
_entity.id
_entity.type
_entity.pdbx_description
1 polymer ?
#
loop_
_entity_poly.entity_id
_entity_poly.type
_entity_poly.pdbx_seq_one_letter_code
_entity_poly.pdbx_strand_id
1 'polypeptide(L)' 'MIRDLVELPDNQPLDALIRQLCQLRDHLPCGVRDVRVQLRGDQVFGRKLGISFLRPQTQEEHALESRYAHALRYAA' A
#
# COMPACT_ATOMS: atom_id res chain seq x y z
N MET A 1 -11.77 -3.48 -4.05
CA MET A 1 -10.44 -2.87 -4.33
C MET A 1 -9.81 -2.52 -3.00
N ILE A 2 -8.55 -2.88 -2.79
CA ILE A 2 -7.81 -2.58 -1.56
C ILE A 2 -6.80 -1.46 -1.82
N ARG A 3 -6.64 -0.58 -0.84
CA ARG A 3 -5.58 0.43 -0.82
C ARG A 3 -4.42 -0.05 0.03
N ASP A 4 -3.26 -0.18 -0.60
CA ASP A 4 -2.02 -0.48 0.09
C ASP A 4 -1.16 0.77 0.23
N LEU A 5 -0.30 0.78 1.25
CA LEU A 5 0.67 1.83 1.53
C LEU A 5 2.01 1.18 1.88
N VAL A 6 3.05 1.57 1.16
CA VAL A 6 4.44 1.26 1.49
C VAL A 6 5.11 2.53 1.98
N GLU A 7 5.79 2.46 3.12
CA GLU A 7 6.56 3.57 3.67
C GLU A 7 8.05 3.27 3.58
N LEU A 8 8.82 4.22 3.04
CA LEU A 8 10.26 4.17 2.97
C LEU A 8 10.86 5.26 3.88
N PRO A 9 11.90 4.95 4.67
CA PRO A 9 12.56 5.94 5.50
C PRO A 9 13.27 7.00 4.64
N ASP A 10 13.34 8.24 5.14
CA ASP A 10 14.02 9.36 4.49
C ASP A 10 15.54 9.40 4.71
N ASN A 11 16.05 8.59 5.64
CA ASN A 11 17.43 8.65 6.13
C ASN A 11 18.36 7.59 5.49
N GLN A 12 18.09 7.20 4.25
CA GLN A 12 18.90 6.23 3.51
C GLN A 12 19.69 6.87 2.36
N PRO A 13 20.84 6.28 1.94
CA PRO A 13 21.58 6.75 0.78
C PRO A 13 20.71 6.76 -0.48
N LEU A 14 20.94 7.75 -1.36
CA LEU A 14 20.15 7.93 -2.59
C LEU A 14 20.10 6.65 -3.45
N ASP A 15 21.25 5.99 -3.64
CA ASP A 15 21.32 4.75 -4.45
C ASP A 15 20.55 3.59 -3.82
N ALA A 16 20.46 3.54 -2.48
CA ALA A 16 19.66 2.54 -1.79
C ALA A 16 18.16 2.81 -2.03
N LEU A 17 17.73 4.06 -1.89
CA LEU A 17 16.35 4.48 -2.16
C LEU A 17 15.96 4.17 -3.61
N ILE A 18 16.80 4.54 -4.59
CA ILE A 18 16.52 4.27 -6.01
C ILE A 18 16.34 2.78 -6.26
N ARG A 19 17.23 1.93 -5.73
CA ARG A 19 17.11 0.47 -5.88
C ARG A 19 15.82 -0.07 -5.29
N GLN A 20 15.43 0.38 -4.09
CA GLN A 20 14.17 -0.01 -3.47
C GLN A 20 12.95 0.42 -4.30
N LEU A 21 12.97 1.63 -4.87
CA LEU A 21 11.90 2.13 -5.73
C LEU A 21 11.78 1.32 -7.02
N CYS A 22 12.90 0.97 -7.65
CA CYS A 22 12.89 0.09 -8.82
C CYS A 22 12.31 -1.29 -8.48
N GLN A 23 12.77 -1.91 -7.38
CA GLN A 23 12.24 -3.18 -6.93
C GLN A 23 10.73 -3.11 -6.67
N LEU A 24 10.27 -2.08 -5.96
CA LEU A 24 8.84 -1.90 -5.69
C LEU A 24 8.04 -1.80 -6.98
N ARG A 25 8.49 -0.98 -7.93
CA ARG A 25 7.85 -0.84 -9.24
C ARG A 25 7.77 -2.17 -9.98
N ASP A 26 8.86 -2.93 -9.99
CA ASP A 26 8.96 -4.19 -10.73
C ASP A 26 8.09 -5.30 -10.12
N HIS A 27 7.73 -5.17 -8.83
CA HIS A 27 6.86 -6.11 -8.10
C HIS A 27 5.42 -5.60 -7.89
N LEU A 28 5.03 -4.48 -8.52
CA LEU A 28 3.65 -3.99 -8.40
C LEU A 28 2.66 -5.02 -8.99
N PRO A 29 1.58 -5.37 -8.28
CA PRO A 29 0.57 -6.30 -8.78
C PRO A 29 -0.06 -5.84 -10.09
N CYS A 30 -0.38 -6.78 -10.97
CA CYS A 30 -1.11 -6.47 -12.20
C CYS A 30 -2.47 -5.84 -11.90
N GLY A 31 -2.87 -4.84 -12.70
CA GLY A 31 -4.14 -4.14 -12.52
C GLY A 31 -4.12 -3.09 -11.40
N VAL A 32 -2.95 -2.76 -10.85
CA VAL A 32 -2.76 -1.63 -9.94
C VAL A 32 -3.18 -0.31 -10.60
N ARG A 33 -3.84 0.56 -9.82
CA ARG A 33 -4.28 1.91 -10.22
C ARG A 33 -3.93 2.93 -9.15
N ASP A 34 -4.02 4.21 -9.50
CA ASP A 34 -3.86 5.35 -8.59
C ASP A 34 -2.57 5.30 -7.75
N VAL A 35 -1.46 4.87 -8.35
CA VAL A 35 -0.16 4.89 -7.68
C VAL A 35 0.23 6.34 -7.43
N ARG A 36 0.45 6.69 -6.17
CA ARG A 36 0.88 8.04 -5.74
C ARG A 36 2.05 7.95 -4.79
N VAL A 37 2.97 8.90 -4.93
CA VAL A 37 4.09 9.11 -4.01
C VAL A 37 3.85 10.39 -3.23
N GLN A 38 4.04 10.34 -1.91
CA GLN A 38 3.84 11.47 -1.00
C GLN A 38 4.94 11.48 0.05
N LEU A 39 5.48 12.67 0.35
CA LEU A 39 6.30 12.84 1.54
C LEU A 39 5.37 13.01 2.74
N ARG A 40 5.60 12.23 3.79
CA ARG A 40 4.84 12.24 5.05
C ARG A 40 5.77 12.55 6.21
N GLY A 41 5.22 13.13 7.27
CA GLY A 41 6.00 13.52 8.46
C GLY A 41 6.66 14.89 8.32
N ASP A 42 7.56 15.19 9.25
CA ASP A 42 8.16 16.51 9.42
C ASP A 42 9.62 16.41 9.91
N GLN A 43 10.23 17.54 10.28
CA GLN A 43 11.60 17.55 10.79
C GLN A 43 11.73 17.15 12.27
N VAL A 44 10.60 17.05 13.00
CA VAL A 44 10.59 16.74 14.43
C VAL A 44 10.51 15.23 14.64
N PHE A 45 9.63 14.56 13.91
CA PHE A 45 9.40 13.11 14.00
C PHE A 45 10.10 12.31 12.88
N GLY A 46 10.75 13.01 11.94
CA GLY A 46 11.33 12.44 10.73
C GLY A 46 10.34 12.38 9.58
N ARG A 47 10.85 12.32 8.35
CA ARG A 47 10.02 12.20 7.14
C ARG A 47 10.07 10.78 6.61
N LYS A 48 9.06 10.42 5.84
CA LYS A 48 8.97 9.14 5.13
C LYS A 48 8.44 9.38 3.74
N LEU A 49 8.92 8.61 2.78
CA LEU A 49 8.33 8.55 1.46
C LEU A 49 7.24 7.47 1.46
N GLY A 50 5.98 7.90 1.40
CA GLY A 50 4.82 7.03 1.31
C GLY A 50 4.41 6.78 -0.13
N ILE A 51 4.26 5.52 -0.51
CA ILE A 51 3.78 5.11 -1.83
C ILE A 51 2.48 4.34 -1.65
N SER A 52 1.39 4.91 -2.13
CA SER A 52 0.06 4.31 -2.03
C SER A 52 -0.47 3.90 -3.38
N PHE A 53 -1.16 2.76 -3.46
CA PHE A 53 -1.77 2.28 -4.70
C PHE A 53 -3.05 1.48 -4.42
N LEU A 54 -3.90 1.35 -5.43
CA LEU A 54 -5.10 0.51 -5.40
C LEU A 54 -4.84 -0.78 -6.17
N ARG A 55 -5.16 -1.91 -5.56
CA ARG A 55 -5.12 -3.23 -6.22
C ARG A 55 -6.45 -3.97 -6.13
N PRO A 56 -6.70 -4.92 -7.04
CA PRO A 56 -7.77 -5.90 -6.88
C PRO A 56 -7.61 -6.67 -5.56
N GLN A 57 -8.73 -7.08 -4.99
CA GLN A 57 -8.73 -8.04 -3.88
C GLN A 57 -8.29 -9.40 -4.40
N THR A 58 -7.59 -10.15 -3.56
CA THR A 58 -7.37 -11.57 -3.81
C THR A 58 -8.69 -12.32 -3.63
N GLN A 59 -8.75 -13.53 -4.19
CA GLN A 59 -9.93 -14.40 -4.05
C GLN A 59 -10.24 -14.71 -2.58
N GLU A 60 -9.21 -14.88 -1.77
CA GLU A 60 -9.33 -15.13 -0.32
C GLU A 60 -9.90 -13.92 0.42
N GLU A 61 -9.38 -12.72 0.14
CA GLU A 61 -9.89 -11.47 0.73
C GLU A 61 -11.36 -11.26 0.39
N HIS A 62 -11.75 -11.56 -0.86
CA HIS A 62 -13.14 -11.44 -1.30
C HIS A 62 -14.07 -12.47 -0.63
N ALA A 63 -13.60 -13.71 -0.43
CA ALA A 63 -14.34 -14.75 0.26
C ALA A 63 -14.55 -14.40 1.75
N LEU A 64 -13.54 -13.83 2.40
CA LEU A 64 -13.63 -13.36 3.79
C LEU A 64 -14.61 -12.19 3.92
N GLU A 65 -14.53 -11.20 3.05
CA GLU A 65 -15.45 -10.06 3.03
C GLU A 65 -16.91 -10.53 2.89
N SER A 66 -17.16 -11.48 1.98
CA SER A 66 -18.50 -12.07 1.79
C SER A 66 -19.03 -12.76 3.06
N ARG A 67 -18.16 -13.51 3.76
CA ARG A 67 -18.52 -14.20 5.00
C ARG A 67 -18.86 -13.22 6.14
N TYR A 68 -18.06 -12.16 6.33
CA TYR A 68 -18.32 -11.18 7.39
C TYR A 68 -19.48 -10.24 7.05
N ALA A 69 -19.65 -9.87 5.78
CA ALA A 69 -20.81 -9.10 5.33
C ALA A 69 -22.12 -9.87 5.56
N HIS A 70 -22.11 -11.19 5.36
CA HIS A 70 -23.23 -12.05 5.71
C HIS A 70 -23.44 -12.06 7.23
N ALA A 71 -22.41 -12.29 8.05
CA ALA A 71 -22.54 -12.31 9.50
C ALA A 71 -23.09 -10.99 10.10
N LEU A 72 -22.66 -9.83 9.59
CA LEU A 72 -23.17 -8.52 9.99
C LEU A 72 -24.65 -8.31 9.64
N ARG A 73 -25.14 -8.92 8.55
CA ARG A 73 -26.56 -8.86 8.14
C ARG A 73 -27.51 -9.64 9.04
N TYR A 74 -27.03 -10.64 9.78
CA TYR A 74 -27.85 -11.43 10.72
C TYR A 74 -27.66 -11.01 12.18
N ALA A 75 -26.77 -10.06 12.45
CA ALA A 75 -26.52 -9.50 13.78
C ALA A 75 -27.23 -8.14 14.00
N ALA A 76 -27.98 -7.65 13.00
CA ALA A 76 -28.79 -6.43 13.02
C ALA A 76 -30.27 -6.78 12.84
#